data_AF-A0A959MXW4-F1
#
_entry.id   AF-A0A959MXW4-F1
#
_cell.length_a   1.000
_cell.length_b   1.000
_cell.length_c   1.000
_cell.angle_alpha   90.00
_cell.angle_beta   90.00
_cell.angle_gamma   90.00
#
_symmetry.space_group_name_H-M   'P 1'
#
loop_
_entity.id
_entity.type
_entity.pdbx_description
1 polymer ?
#
loop_
_entity_poly.entity_id
_entity_poly.type
_entity_poly.pdbx_seq_one_letter_code
_entity_poly.pdbx_strand_id
1 'polypeptide(L)'
;MNVRREQRFQNFENTLIHLKKSLEIIDPDIIQRAGIIRFFEIYFELSRNVMKDYFEEQGYSGKKSPGDTFKKHLKQYKFIAVIFSLD
;
A
#
# COMPACT_ATOMS: atom_id res chain seq x y z
N MET A 1 -7.11 21.94 4.67
CA MET A 1 -6.75 20.63 5.26
C MET A 1 -7.65 19.49 4.73
N ASN A 2 -8.92 19.74 4.37
CA ASN A 2 -9.89 18.71 3.93
C ASN A 2 -9.60 18.10 2.53
N VAL A 3 -9.42 18.94 1.50
CA VAL A 3 -9.24 18.49 0.09
C VAL A 3 -8.07 17.52 -0.13
N ARG A 4 -6.92 17.74 0.53
CA ARG A 4 -5.73 16.88 0.36
C ARG A 4 -5.93 15.49 0.97
N ARG A 5 -6.68 15.41 2.08
CA ARG A 5 -6.98 14.14 2.77
C ARG A 5 -7.99 13.32 1.97
N GLU A 6 -9.04 13.99 1.50
CA GLU A 6 -10.03 13.42 0.59
C GLU A 6 -9.38 12.86 -0.68
N GLN A 7 -8.49 13.63 -1.32
CA GLN A 7 -7.75 13.15 -2.50
C GLN A 7 -6.88 11.92 -2.19
N ARG A 8 -6.24 11.86 -1.02
CA ARG A 8 -5.43 10.69 -0.64
C ARG A 8 -6.29 9.46 -0.38
N PHE A 9 -7.45 9.63 0.24
CA PHE A 9 -8.41 8.55 0.43
C PHE A 9 -8.94 8.02 -0.91
N GLN A 10 -9.31 8.92 -1.83
CA GLN A 10 -9.74 8.54 -3.17
C GLN A 10 -8.63 7.79 -3.95
N ASN A 11 -7.38 8.26 -3.84
CA ASN A 11 -6.25 7.57 -4.46
C ASN A 11 -6.04 6.16 -3.89
N PHE A 12 -6.23 6.00 -2.56
CA PHE A 12 -6.17 4.71 -1.89
C PHE A 12 -7.24 3.75 -2.42
N GLU A 13 -8.49 4.19 -2.50
CA GLU A 13 -9.60 3.37 -3.02
C GLU A 13 -9.39 2.98 -4.48
N ASN A 14 -8.99 3.93 -5.32
CA ASN A 14 -8.71 3.67 -6.74
C ASN A 14 -7.59 2.64 -6.90
N THR A 15 -6.52 2.76 -6.11
CA THR A 15 -5.42 1.79 -6.15
C THR A 15 -5.86 0.40 -5.68
N LEU A 16 -6.74 0.32 -4.68
CA LEU A 16 -7.33 -0.96 -4.25
C LEU A 16 -8.13 -1.62 -5.38
N ILE A 17 -8.90 -0.85 -6.14
CA ILE A 17 -9.65 -1.35 -7.30
C ILE A 17 -8.68 -1.91 -8.35
N HIS A 18 -7.60 -1.19 -8.66
CA HIS A 18 -6.58 -1.67 -9.60
C HIS A 18 -5.87 -2.93 -9.12
N LEU A 19 -5.52 -2.99 -7.84
CA LEU A 19 -4.92 -4.18 -7.24
C LEU A 19 -5.86 -5.38 -7.34
N LYS A 20 -7.14 -5.23 -6.99
CA LYS A 20 -8.15 -6.31 -7.12
C LYS A 20 -8.24 -6.83 -8.55
N LYS A 21 -8.37 -5.92 -9.53
CA LYS A 21 -8.40 -6.29 -10.95
C LYS A 21 -7.12 -7.00 -11.39
N SER A 22 -5.96 -6.58 -10.90
CA SER A 22 -4.69 -7.23 -11.26
C SER A 22 -4.57 -8.65 -10.69
N LEU A 23 -5.22 -8.93 -9.55
CA LEU A 23 -5.25 -10.26 -8.94
C LEU A 23 -6.21 -11.23 -9.64
N GLU A 24 -7.07 -10.75 -10.54
CA GLU A 24 -7.95 -11.58 -11.36
C GLU A 24 -7.23 -12.20 -12.58
N ILE A 25 -5.98 -11.81 -12.84
CA ILE A 25 -5.17 -12.35 -13.94
C ILE A 25 -4.77 -13.79 -13.60
N ILE A 26 -5.18 -14.72 -14.47
CA ILE A 26 -4.78 -16.14 -14.41
C ILE A 26 -3.42 -16.29 -15.10
N ASP A 27 -2.51 -17.05 -14.48
CA ASP A 27 -1.15 -17.33 -14.97
C ASP A 27 -0.37 -16.08 -15.44
N PRO A 28 -0.19 -15.07 -14.57
CA PRO A 28 0.48 -13.83 -14.94
C PRO A 28 1.93 -14.09 -15.37
N ASP A 29 2.37 -13.44 -16.45
CA ASP A 29 3.79 -13.42 -16.82
C ASP A 29 4.62 -12.61 -15.81
N ILE A 30 5.94 -12.58 -16.00
CA ILE A 30 6.86 -11.87 -15.08
C ILE A 30 6.58 -10.36 -14.98
N ILE A 31 6.11 -9.73 -16.07
CA ILE A 31 5.80 -8.30 -16.10
C ILE A 31 4.48 -8.03 -15.38
N GLN A 32 3.49 -8.88 -15.59
CA GLN A 32 2.20 -8.82 -14.90
C GLN A 32 2.37 -9.06 -13.39
N ARG A 33 3.18 -10.05 -13.00
CA ARG A 33 3.55 -10.28 -11.59
C ARG A 33 4.22 -9.05 -10.97
N ALA A 34 5.18 -8.44 -11.67
CA ALA A 34 5.81 -7.21 -11.20
C ALA A 34 4.80 -6.06 -11.06
N GLY A 35 3.84 -5.94 -11.97
CA GLY A 35 2.75 -4.97 -11.90
C GLY A 35 1.84 -5.18 -10.67
N ILE A 36 1.45 -6.42 -10.39
CA ILE A 36 0.64 -6.78 -9.20
C ILE A 36 1.39 -6.39 -7.91
N ILE A 37 2.67 -6.76 -7.81
CA ILE A 37 3.52 -6.40 -6.66
C ILE A 37 3.58 -4.87 -6.52
N ARG A 38 3.73 -4.15 -7.63
CA ARG A 38 3.79 -2.69 -7.62
C ARG A 38 2.48 -2.05 -7.15
N PHE A 39 1.34 -2.55 -7.60
CA PHE A 39 0.04 -2.08 -7.11
C PHE A 39 -0.12 -2.31 -5.61
N PHE A 40 0.33 -3.47 -5.11
CA PHE A 40 0.33 -3.75 -3.68
C PHE A 40 1.20 -2.77 -2.88
N GLU A 41 2.42 -2.48 -3.35
CA GLU A 41 3.31 -1.50 -2.70
C GLU A 41 2.67 -0.11 -2.60
N ILE A 42 2.08 0.36 -3.70
CA ILE A 42 1.42 1.68 -3.76
C ILE A 42 0.19 1.71 -2.86
N TYR A 43 -0.65 0.66 -2.92
CA TYR A 43 -1.82 0.52 -2.05
C TYR A 43 -1.41 0.62 -0.56
N PHE A 44 -0.34 -0.09 -0.19
CA PHE A 44 0.15 -0.09 1.18
C PHE A 44 0.71 1.28 1.60
N GLU A 45 1.46 1.97 0.73
CA GLU A 45 1.96 3.33 0.98
C GLU A 45 0.80 4.33 1.18
N LEU A 46 -0.22 4.27 0.33
CA LEU A 46 -1.40 5.12 0.44
C LEU A 46 -2.19 4.82 1.73
N SER A 47 -2.34 3.55 2.11
CA SER A 47 -3.00 3.15 3.35
C SER A 47 -2.33 3.78 4.57
N ARG A 48 -0.99 3.83 4.58
CA ARG A 48 -0.21 4.46 5.64
C ARG A 48 -0.47 5.96 5.74
N ASN A 49 -0.58 6.63 4.59
CA ASN A 49 -0.87 8.07 4.56
C ASN A 49 -2.29 8.35 5.06
N VAL A 50 -3.28 7.56 4.65
CA VAL A 50 -4.67 7.65 5.15
C VAL A 50 -4.73 7.42 6.67
N MET A 51 -4.05 6.38 7.18
CA MET A 51 -4.00 6.11 8.62
C MET A 51 -3.35 7.26 9.40
N LYS A 52 -2.26 7.83 8.86
CA LYS A 52 -1.60 8.98 9.49
C LYS A 52 -2.54 10.18 9.55
N ASP A 53 -3.25 10.48 8.46
CA ASP A 53 -4.23 11.57 8.43
C ASP A 53 -5.34 11.37 9.46
N TYR A 54 -5.88 10.16 9.55
CA TYR A 54 -6.90 9.81 10.53
C TYR A 54 -6.40 10.02 11.97
N PHE A 55 -5.22 9.52 12.31
CA PHE A 55 -4.67 9.71 13.65
C PHE A 55 -4.37 11.18 13.97
N GLU A 56 -3.93 11.97 13.01
CA GLU A 56 -3.76 13.42 13.18
C GLU A 56 -5.11 14.13 13.44
N GLU A 57 -6.20 13.71 12.78
CA GLU A 57 -7.54 14.24 13.04
C GLU A 57 -8.04 13.93 14.44
N GLN A 58 -7.71 12.75 14.95
CA GLN A 58 -8.04 12.33 16.30
C GLN A 58 -7.11 12.95 17.38
N GLY A 59 -6.20 13.86 16.99
CA GLY A 59 -5.29 14.54 17.93
C GLY A 59 -4.06 13.73 18.36
N TYR A 60 -3.75 12.63 17.68
CA TYR A 60 -2.59 11.77 17.98
C TYR A 60 -1.33 12.18 17.20
N SER A 61 -1.02 13.47 17.15
CA SER A 61 0.20 14.00 16.52
C SER A 61 1.45 13.63 17.35
N GLY A 62 2.39 12.87 16.77
CA GLY A 62 3.76 12.73 17.30
C GLY A 62 4.09 11.54 18.20
N LYS A 63 3.15 10.65 18.53
CA LYS A 63 3.49 9.34 19.13
C LYS A 63 3.94 8.39 18.02
N LYS A 64 5.00 7.59 18.23
CA LYS A 64 5.53 6.57 17.31
C LYS A 64 4.39 6.00 16.47
N SER A 65 4.30 6.47 15.23
CA SER A 65 3.17 6.20 14.37
C SER A 65 3.11 4.68 14.14
N PRO A 66 1.94 4.06 14.03
CA PRO A 66 1.82 2.70 13.48
C PRO A 66 2.56 2.53 12.13
N GLY A 67 2.91 3.64 11.46
CA GLY A 67 3.86 3.73 10.36
C GLY A 67 5.24 3.09 10.56
N ASP A 68 5.76 2.98 11.79
CA ASP A 68 7.07 2.34 12.05
C ASP A 68 6.98 0.81 12.03
N THR A 69 5.88 0.25 12.55
CA THR A 69 5.54 -1.18 12.39
C THR A 69 5.29 -1.51 10.91
N PHE A 70 4.66 -0.59 10.18
CA PHE A 70 4.38 -0.71 8.74
C PHE A 70 5.65 -0.78 7.87
N LYS A 71 6.68 0.05 8.14
CA LYS A 71 7.96 0.00 7.40
C LYS A 71 8.69 -1.34 7.55
N LYS A 72 8.57 -1.98 8.73
CA LYS A 72 9.18 -3.29 9.01
C LYS A 72 8.51 -4.38 8.16
N HIS A 73 7.18 -4.37 8.07
CA HIS A 73 6.43 -5.31 7.23
C HIS A 73 6.72 -5.14 5.74
N LEU A 74 6.81 -3.91 5.24
CA LEU A 74 7.11 -3.63 3.82
C LEU A 74 8.49 -4.18 3.40
N LYS A 75 9.51 -4.05 4.25
CA LYS A 75 10.83 -4.66 4.03
C LYS A 75 10.78 -6.19 4.03
N GLN A 76 10.02 -6.77 4.95
CA GLN A 76 9.87 -8.23 5.06
C GLN A 76 9.09 -8.82 3.88
N TYR A 77 8.05 -8.14 3.39
CA TYR A 77 7.30 -8.52 2.20
C TYR A 77 8.12 -8.40 0.91
N LYS A 78 8.93 -7.34 0.76
CA LYS A 78 9.88 -7.24 -0.38
C LYS A 78 10.83 -8.42 -0.43
N PHE A 79 11.33 -8.86 0.73
CA PHE A 79 12.20 -10.02 0.82
C PHE A 79 11.48 -11.31 0.40
N ILE A 80 10.23 -11.49 0.85
CA ILE A 80 9.39 -12.63 0.48
C ILE A 80 9.03 -12.62 -1.01
N ALA A 81 8.67 -11.46 -1.57
CA ALA A 81 8.34 -11.32 -2.99
C ALA A 81 9.55 -11.62 -3.89
N VAL A 82 10.76 -11.23 -3.50
CA VAL A 82 12.00 -11.60 -4.22
C VAL A 82 12.22 -13.10 -4.22
N ILE A 83 11.95 -13.79 -3.10
CA ILE A 83 12.06 -15.25 -3.03
C ILE A 83 11.02 -15.93 -3.94
N PHE A 84 9.75 -15.51 -3.90
CA PHE A 84 8.70 -16.07 -4.77
C PHE A 84 8.81 -15.68 -6.25
N SER A 85 9.73 -14.77 -6.61
CA SER A 85 10.01 -14.39 -8.00
C SER A 85 11.21 -15.13 -8.61
N LEU A 86 11.89 -15.95 -7.81
CA LEU A 86 13.09 -16.69 -8.20
C LEU A 86 12.82 -18.17 -8.51
N ASP A 87 11.57 -18.62 -8.40
CA ASP A 87 11.10 -19.97 -8.76
C ASP A 87 10.17 -19.94 -9.97
#